data_AF-A0A343YPU6-F1
#
_entry.id   AF-A0A343YPU6-F1
#
_cell.length_a   1.000
_cell.length_b   1.000
_cell.length_c   1.000
_cell.angle_alpha   90.00
_cell.angle_beta   90.00
_cell.angle_gamma   90.00
#
_symmetry.space_group_name_H-M   'P 1'
#
loop_
_entity.id
_entity.type
_entity.pdbx_description
1 polymer ?
#
loop_
_entity_poly.entity_id
_entity_poly.type
_entity_poly.pdbx_seq_one_letter_code
_entity_poly.pdbx_strand_id
1 'polypeptide(L)' 'MNIEAKQFLNGSGRRVLTNEGRQGMGGVAGVGSSTEKMLGYVAEAVFENCGQLDNQQLDDIISWIQLYKS' A
#
# COMPACT_ATOMS: atom_id res chain seq x y z
N MET A 1 3.29 -16.95 -1.94
CA MET A 1 4.33 -15.91 -2.10
C MET A 1 4.35 -15.11 -0.80
N ASN A 2 5.51 -14.86 -0.18
CA ASN A 2 5.58 -14.10 1.07
C ASN A 2 5.69 -12.61 0.72
N ILE A 3 4.60 -11.85 0.87
CA ILE A 3 4.59 -10.41 0.60
C ILE A 3 5.20 -9.69 1.81
N GLU A 4 6.14 -8.79 1.56
CA GLU A 4 6.83 -7.99 2.57
C GLU A 4 6.52 -6.51 2.40
N ALA A 5 6.43 -5.77 3.51
CA ALA A 5 6.15 -4.34 3.52
C ALA A 5 7.14 -3.52 2.66
N LYS A 6 8.39 -3.98 2.50
CA LYS A 6 9.41 -3.31 1.68
C LYS A 6 9.10 -3.31 0.17
N GLN A 7 8.17 -4.14 -0.28
CA GLN A 7 7.75 -4.21 -1.68
C GLN A 7 6.73 -3.12 -2.05
N PHE A 8 6.15 -2.44 -1.06
CA PHE A 8 5.22 -1.34 -1.27
C PHE A 8 6.01 -0.05 -1.49
N LEU A 9 6.21 0.29 -2.76
CA LEU A 9 7.02 1.43 -3.21
C LEU A 9 6.14 2.47 -3.91
N ASN A 10 6.49 3.75 -3.78
CA ASN A 10 5.91 4.82 -4.58
C ASN A 10 6.59 4.92 -5.97
N GLY A 11 6.13 5.87 -6.80
CA GLY A 11 6.68 6.09 -8.14
C GLY A 11 8.16 6.48 -8.21
N SER A 12 8.78 6.90 -7.10
CA SER A 12 10.23 7.16 -7.01
C SER A 12 11.03 6.00 -6.41
N GLY A 13 10.38 4.84 -6.16
CA GLY A 13 11.02 3.66 -5.57
C GLY A 13 11.20 3.74 -4.05
N ARG A 14 10.58 4.71 -3.38
CA ARG A 14 10.65 4.86 -1.92
C ARG A 14 9.56 4.03 -1.24
N ARG A 15 9.92 3.31 -0.18
CA ARG A 15 8.98 2.53 0.64
C ARG A 15 7.88 3.40 1.24
N VAL A 16 6.63 2.96 1.15
CA VAL A 16 5.46 3.67 1.71
C VAL A 16 4.93 3.04 3.00
N LEU A 17 5.59 1.98 3.48
CA LEU A 17 5.31 1.31 4.75
C LEU A 17 6.57 1.23 5.61
N THR A 18 6.38 1.10 6.93
CA THR A 18 7.42 0.69 7.89
C THR A 18 7.76 -0.79 7.71
N ASN A 19 8.78 -1.29 8.41
CA ASN A 19 9.09 -2.72 8.41
C ASN A 19 7.95 -3.58 9.00
N GLU A 20 7.07 -2.98 9.80
CA GLU A 20 5.91 -3.62 10.44
C GLU A 20 4.65 -3.55 9.57
N GLY A 21 4.73 -2.97 8.36
CA GLY A 21 3.58 -2.83 7.48
C GLY A 21 2.64 -1.67 7.81
N ARG A 22 3.03 -0.79 8.74
CA ARG A 22 2.27 0.42 9.11
C ARG A 22 2.58 1.58 8.19
N GLN A 23 1.68 2.55 8.09
CA GLN A 23 1.93 3.74 7.28
C GLN A 23 3.20 4.48 7.73
N GLY A 24 4.03 4.83 6.77
CA GLY A 24 5.28 5.55 6.99
C GLY A 24 5.93 5.89 5.66
N MET A 25 7.15 6.41 5.69
CA MET A 25 7.85 6.72 4.44
C MET A 25 9.34 6.43 4.56
N GLY A 26 9.89 5.77 3.54
CA GLY A 26 11.26 5.22 3.58
C GLY A 26 11.46 4.13 4.63
N GLY A 27 10.39 3.56 5.19
CA GLY A 27 10.45 2.64 6.33
C GLY A 27 10.37 3.31 7.71
N VAL A 28 10.15 4.63 7.78
CA VAL A 28 10.12 5.39 9.03
C VAL A 28 8.69 5.85 9.34
N ALA A 29 8.22 5.57 10.55
CA ALA A 29 6.89 5.98 11.02
C ALA A 29 6.78 7.50 11.12
N GLY A 30 5.59 8.05 10.86
CA GLY A 30 5.31 9.49 10.98
C GLY A 30 5.94 10.39 9.91
N VAL A 31 6.81 9.84 9.05
CA VAL A 31 7.46 10.56 7.95
C VAL A 31 6.57 10.52 6.70
N GLY A 32 6.59 11.63 5.94
CA GLY A 32 5.85 11.80 4.70
C GLY A 32 5.00 13.06 4.70
N SER A 33 4.87 13.68 3.53
CA SER A 33 3.87 14.71 3.26
C SER A 33 2.44 14.18 3.45
N SER A 34 1.45 15.08 3.49
CA SER A 34 0.04 14.70 3.55
C SER A 34 -0.35 13.75 2.42
N THR A 35 0.11 14.02 1.19
CA THR A 35 -0.15 13.15 0.02
C THR A 35 0.53 11.79 0.16
N GLU A 36 1.78 11.76 0.62
CA GLU A 36 2.52 10.52 0.87
C GLU A 36 1.85 9.66 1.96
N LYS A 37 1.30 10.30 3.00
CA LYS A 37 0.55 9.60 4.05
C LYS A 37 -0.71 8.95 3.52
N MET A 38 -1.45 9.62 2.62
CA MET A 38 -2.63 9.03 1.98
C MET A 38 -2.31 7.76 1.21
N LEU A 39 -1.23 7.76 0.42
CA LEU A 39 -0.77 6.54 -0.27
C LEU A 39 -0.37 5.45 0.74
N GLY A 40 0.32 5.83 1.83
CA GLY A 40 0.71 4.92 2.89
C GLY A 40 -0.48 4.23 3.57
N TYR A 41 -1.58 4.94 3.83
CA TYR A 41 -2.79 4.34 4.42
C TYR A 41 -3.43 3.29 3.52
N VAL A 42 -3.51 3.55 2.21
CA VAL A 42 -4.01 2.56 1.24
C VAL A 42 -3.09 1.35 1.18
N ALA A 43 -1.78 1.58 1.14
CA ALA A 43 -0.79 0.50 1.15
C ALA A 43 -0.87 -0.37 2.41
N GLU A 44 -1.09 0.23 3.57
CA GLU A 44 -1.25 -0.48 4.85
C GLU A 44 -2.51 -1.36 4.81
N ALA A 45 -3.64 -0.81 4.36
CA ALA A 45 -4.87 -1.58 4.21
C ALA A 45 -4.70 -2.77 3.24
N VAL A 46 -3.99 -2.57 2.12
CA VAL A 46 -3.67 -3.65 1.18
C VAL A 46 -2.76 -4.70 1.83
N PHE A 47 -1.72 -4.28 2.54
CA PHE A 47 -0.79 -5.19 3.19
C PHE A 47 -1.45 -6.03 4.29
N GLU A 48 -2.35 -5.43 5.09
CA GLU A 48 -3.06 -6.10 6.18
C GLU A 48 -4.14 -7.07 5.69
N ASN A 49 -4.84 -6.75 4.59
CA ASN A 49 -6.06 -7.48 4.20
C ASN A 49 -5.89 -8.36 2.96
N CYS A 50 -5.15 -7.92 1.93
CA CYS A 50 -5.20 -8.58 0.62
C CYS A 50 -4.56 -9.97 0.59
N GLY A 51 -3.71 -10.32 1.57
CA GLY A 51 -3.14 -11.66 1.68
C GLY A 51 -4.17 -12.76 1.99
N GLN A 52 -5.37 -12.39 2.46
CA GLN A 52 -6.46 -13.30 2.82
C GLN A 52 -7.55 -13.41 1.74
N LEU A 53 -7.47 -12.58 0.70
CA LEU A 53 -8.49 -12.48 -0.35
C LEU A 53 -8.21 -13.47 -1.47
N ASP A 54 -9.29 -13.95 -2.11
CA ASP A 54 -9.17 -14.70 -3.36
C ASP A 54 -8.97 -13.76 -4.57
N ASN A 55 -8.67 -14.36 -5.73
CA ASN A 55 -8.39 -13.60 -6.95
C ASN A 55 -9.59 -12.75 -7.41
N GLN A 56 -10.82 -13.22 -7.22
CA GLN A 56 -12.01 -12.46 -7.65
C GLN A 56 -12.17 -11.21 -6.78
N GLN A 57 -11.99 -11.33 -5.47
CA GLN A 57 -12.04 -10.20 -4.55
C GLN A 57 -10.92 -9.17 -4.83
N LEU A 58 -9.73 -9.65 -5.22
CA LEU A 58 -8.63 -8.78 -5.63
C LEU A 58 -8.94 -8.04 -6.95
N ASP A 59 -9.55 -8.72 -7.92
CA ASP A 59 -9.98 -8.12 -9.18
C ASP A 59 -11.05 -7.04 -8.96
N ASP A 60 -12.00 -7.28 -8.05
CA ASP A 60 -13.02 -6.30 -7.66
C ASP A 60 -12.37 -5.02 -7.09
N ILE A 61 -11.38 -5.17 -6.20
CA ILE A 61 -10.62 -4.02 -5.65
C ILE A 61 -9.89 -3.26 -6.75
N ILE A 62 -9.23 -3.96 -7.69
CA ILE A 62 -8.56 -3.34 -8.83
C ILE A 62 -9.57 -2.55 -9.68
N SER A 63 -10.77 -3.10 -9.90
CA SER A 63 -11.83 -2.43 -10.66
C SER A 63 -12.27 -1.12 -9.99
N TRP A 64 -12.38 -1.08 -8.66
CA TRP A 64 -12.71 0.14 -7.94
C TRP A 64 -11.62 1.20 -8.05
N ILE A 65 -10.34 0.80 -7.98
CA ILE A 65 -9.21 1.71 -8.16
C ILE A 65 -9.23 2.32 -9.57
N GLN A 66 -9.58 1.53 -10.60
CA GLN A 66 -9.66 2.01 -11.98
C GLN A 66 -10.69 3.12 -12.18
N LEU A 67 -11.78 3.16 -11.39
CA LEU A 67 -12.78 4.24 -11.47
C LEU A 67 -12.19 5.63 -11.14
N TYR A 68 -11.10 5.69 -10.38
CA TYR A 68 -10.42 6.93 -9.99
C TYR A 68 -9.27 7.31 -10.94
N LYS A 69 -8.96 6.49 -11.94
CA LYS A 69 -7.89 6.76 -12.90
C LYS A 69 -8.50 7.30 -14.20
N SER A 70 -8.13 8.53 -14.55
CA SER A 70 -8.38 9.14 -15.87
C SER A 70 -7.27 8.85 -16.86
#